data_AF-A0A9D2PR48-F1
#
_entry.id   AF-A0A9D2PR48-F1
#
_cell.length_a   1.000
_cell.length_b   1.000
_cell.length_c   1.000
_cell.angle_alpha   90.00
_cell.angle_beta   90.00
_cell.angle_gamma   90.00
#
_symmetry.space_group_name_H-M   'P 1'
#
loop_
_entity.id
_entity.type
_entity.pdbx_description
1 polymer ?
#
loop_
_entity_poly.entity_id
_entity_poly.type
_entity_poly.pdbx_seq_one_letter_code
_entity_poly.pdbx_strand_id
1 'polypeptide(L)'
;MITNTITFCQLLPSLDCCFFPEDLTWESSVFFDIETTGLSPRTSRVYLIGAIYLPRGASSPILVQYLAEDSSDDEEAAVLQAFYNLLADRRYAVHFNGTSFDVPYLIHRYEHHRLPSPLASLVQEDLYRHLKHFKPFFCQMGNHRQKSFENLVSYPRKDLLSGKELIKIYQIYEKSREPAARDAIFLHNEDDLKGMLSLLPLSRLSQLETGAYQFKAMEEVEETDYQGTVRHSLLLTLQMPQEIPAQLSVPLAQGYLMIQKDLIKIKTPIFEGTLKYFYPDYKNYYYLPYEDEAVHKSVGIYTDPSRRQKASAATCYRKISGRFLFAPGNPALPLCRQEYKAQEAFTPYPFQEPVPENALAYAKGILQKVMNPKA
;
A
#
# COMPACT_ATOMS: atom_id res chain seq x y z
N MET A 1 -9.89 -35.46 15.54
CA MET A 1 -9.83 -34.09 15.02
C MET A 1 -11.03 -33.33 15.53
N ILE A 2 -10.80 -32.17 16.14
CA ILE A 2 -11.86 -31.30 16.66
C ILE A 2 -12.17 -30.22 15.64
N THR A 3 -13.46 -30.01 15.41
CA THR A 3 -13.96 -28.88 14.64
C THR A 3 -14.59 -27.86 15.58
N ASN A 4 -14.03 -26.66 15.64
CA ASN A 4 -14.66 -25.50 16.26
C ASN A 4 -15.33 -24.64 15.18
N THR A 5 -16.51 -24.08 15.47
CA THR A 5 -17.26 -23.24 14.51
C THR A 5 -17.85 -22.03 15.23
N ILE A 6 -17.58 -20.85 14.69
CA ILE A 6 -18.06 -19.57 15.20
C ILE A 6 -18.82 -18.87 14.08
N THR A 7 -20.10 -18.59 14.31
CA THR A 7 -20.91 -17.80 13.38
C THR A 7 -20.71 -16.32 13.65
N PHE A 8 -20.47 -15.53 12.61
CA PHE A 8 -20.40 -14.07 12.76
C PHE A 8 -21.82 -13.50 12.94
N CYS A 9 -22.07 -12.86 14.08
CA CYS A 9 -23.32 -12.17 14.39
C CYS A 9 -23.31 -10.68 13.99
N GLN A 10 -22.21 -10.19 13.42
CA GLN A 10 -22.02 -8.80 12.98
C GLN A 10 -21.71 -8.74 11.48
N LEU A 11 -21.99 -7.58 10.87
CA LEU A 11 -21.57 -7.28 9.51
C LEU A 11 -20.05 -7.35 9.41
N LEU A 12 -19.55 -8.26 8.58
CA LEU A 12 -18.15 -8.31 8.18
C LEU A 12 -17.84 -7.16 7.22
N PRO A 13 -16.56 -6.76 7.10
CA PRO A 13 -16.16 -5.74 6.13
C PRO A 13 -16.63 -6.13 4.72
N SER A 14 -17.01 -5.14 3.92
CA SER A 14 -17.28 -5.39 2.51
C SER A 14 -16.00 -5.92 1.84
N LEU A 15 -16.18 -6.90 0.94
CA LEU A 15 -15.12 -7.36 0.05
C LEU A 15 -14.97 -6.49 -1.20
N ASP A 16 -15.74 -5.40 -1.31
CA ASP A 16 -15.56 -4.32 -2.29
C ASP A 16 -14.26 -3.55 -1.98
N CYS A 17 -13.15 -4.25 -2.06
CA CYS A 17 -11.83 -3.79 -1.72
C CYS A 17 -10.97 -3.90 -2.99
N CYS A 18 -10.24 -2.84 -3.30
CA CYS A 18 -9.46 -2.77 -4.55
C CYS A 18 -8.26 -3.70 -4.60
N PHE A 19 -8.03 -4.52 -3.57
CA PHE A 19 -7.00 -5.54 -3.58
C PHE A 19 -7.41 -6.75 -4.42
N PHE A 20 -8.71 -7.05 -4.52
CA PHE A 20 -9.19 -8.29 -5.11
C PHE A 20 -9.80 -8.08 -6.49
N PRO A 21 -9.83 -9.14 -7.32
CA PRO A 21 -10.61 -9.15 -8.55
C PRO A 21 -12.10 -8.85 -8.28
N GLU A 22 -12.77 -8.20 -9.24
CA GLU A 22 -14.20 -7.84 -9.12
C GLU A 22 -15.13 -9.05 -8.95
N ASP A 23 -14.72 -10.25 -9.38
CA ASP A 23 -15.48 -11.49 -9.22
C ASP A 23 -15.23 -12.22 -7.89
N LEU A 24 -14.39 -11.67 -6.99
CA LEU A 24 -14.16 -12.24 -5.66
C LEU A 24 -15.32 -11.85 -4.72
N THR A 25 -16.14 -12.84 -4.37
CA THR A 25 -17.20 -12.74 -3.35
C THR A 25 -16.94 -13.66 -2.16
N TRP A 26 -17.65 -13.43 -1.06
CA TRP A 26 -17.58 -14.26 0.15
C TRP A 26 -17.85 -15.74 -0.11
N GLU A 27 -18.77 -16.08 -1.01
CA GLU A 27 -19.12 -17.46 -1.39
C GLU A 27 -18.04 -18.13 -2.25
N SER A 28 -17.33 -17.33 -3.04
CA SER A 28 -16.27 -17.80 -3.95
C SER A 28 -14.90 -17.87 -3.28
N SER A 29 -14.74 -17.23 -2.12
CA SER A 29 -13.47 -17.07 -1.42
C SER A 29 -13.42 -17.84 -0.10
N VAL A 30 -12.21 -18.20 0.31
CA VAL A 30 -11.89 -18.56 1.69
C VAL A 30 -10.74 -17.69 2.17
N PHE A 31 -10.82 -17.22 3.41
CA PHE A 31 -9.71 -16.62 4.13
C PHE A 31 -9.15 -17.69 5.05
N PHE A 32 -7.85 -17.98 5.02
CA PHE A 32 -7.29 -19.03 5.86
C PHE A 32 -5.92 -18.68 6.44
N ASP A 33 -5.57 -19.40 7.50
CA ASP A 33 -4.31 -19.32 8.23
C ASP A 33 -4.02 -20.70 8.87
N ILE A 34 -2.74 -21.06 8.99
CA ILE A 34 -2.31 -22.37 9.51
C ILE A 34 -1.42 -22.25 10.75
N GLU A 35 -1.55 -23.22 11.65
CA GLU A 35 -0.59 -23.45 12.73
C GLU A 35 0.20 -24.74 12.53
N THR A 36 1.49 -24.65 12.80
CA THR A 36 2.45 -25.72 12.52
C THR A 36 3.34 -26.00 13.72
N THR A 37 3.76 -27.25 13.89
CA THR A 37 4.69 -27.62 14.97
C THR A 37 6.15 -27.20 14.70
N GLY A 38 6.39 -26.47 13.60
CA GLY A 38 7.70 -26.00 13.18
C GLY A 38 7.66 -25.37 11.78
N LEU A 39 8.78 -24.77 11.36
CA LEU A 39 8.85 -24.01 10.12
C LEU A 39 9.10 -24.86 8.85
N SER A 40 9.36 -26.16 8.99
CA SER A 40 9.80 -27.02 7.89
C SER A 40 8.81 -28.17 7.69
N PRO A 41 8.06 -28.21 6.58
CA PRO A 41 7.01 -29.21 6.37
C PRO A 41 7.55 -30.65 6.26
N ARG A 42 8.87 -30.82 6.10
CA ARG A 42 9.56 -32.12 6.12
C ARG A 42 9.67 -32.74 7.52
N THR A 43 9.72 -31.90 8.54
CA THR A 43 10.06 -32.30 9.93
C THR A 43 8.99 -31.88 10.94
N SER A 44 7.99 -31.10 10.50
CA SER A 44 6.87 -30.66 11.31
C SER A 44 5.55 -30.96 10.60
N ARG A 45 4.46 -30.78 11.36
CA ARG A 45 3.08 -31.07 10.96
C ARG A 45 2.25 -29.81 11.01
N VAL A 46 1.19 -29.74 10.21
CA VAL A 46 0.10 -28.79 10.42
C VAL A 46 -0.83 -29.36 11.47
N TYR A 47 -1.12 -28.61 12.52
CA TYR A 47 -2.02 -29.07 13.59
C TYR A 47 -3.31 -28.27 13.66
N LEU A 48 -3.36 -27.08 13.07
CA LEU A 48 -4.58 -26.29 12.96
C LEU A 48 -4.67 -25.67 11.57
N ILE A 49 -5.84 -25.75 10.96
CA ILE A 49 -6.21 -24.90 9.83
C ILE A 49 -7.48 -24.16 10.21
N GLY A 50 -7.39 -22.83 10.23
CA GLY A 50 -8.53 -21.95 10.42
C GLY A 50 -8.98 -21.37 9.08
N ALA A 51 -10.30 -21.21 8.92
CA ALA A 51 -10.88 -20.64 7.71
C ALA A 51 -12.10 -19.77 8.01
N ILE A 52 -12.21 -18.62 7.34
CA ILE A 52 -13.43 -17.82 7.26
C ILE A 52 -13.98 -17.89 5.83
N TYR A 53 -15.24 -18.26 5.69
CA TYR A 53 -15.93 -18.31 4.40
C TYR A 53 -17.44 -18.18 4.57
N LEU A 54 -18.16 -17.94 3.47
CA LEU A 54 -19.62 -18.00 3.45
C LEU A 54 -20.10 -19.34 2.92
N PRO A 55 -20.76 -20.18 3.75
CA PRO A 55 -21.39 -21.39 3.27
C PRO A 55 -22.45 -21.08 2.21
N ARG A 56 -22.61 -21.96 1.23
CA ARG A 56 -23.57 -21.75 0.13
C ARG A 56 -24.99 -21.65 0.68
N GLY A 57 -25.67 -20.55 0.35
CA GLY A 57 -27.04 -20.29 0.79
C GLY A 57 -27.17 -19.83 2.25
N ALA A 58 -26.06 -19.60 2.96
CA ALA A 58 -26.07 -18.98 4.27
C ALA A 58 -26.18 -17.45 4.15
N SER A 59 -26.68 -16.81 5.20
CA SER A 59 -26.83 -15.34 5.25
C SER A 59 -25.62 -14.63 5.87
N SER A 60 -24.73 -15.37 6.53
CA SER A 60 -23.54 -14.81 7.17
C SER A 60 -22.35 -15.76 7.08
N PRO A 61 -21.12 -15.23 6.95
CA PRO A 61 -19.92 -16.04 6.99
C PRO A 61 -19.73 -16.71 8.36
N ILE A 62 -18.92 -17.77 8.36
CA ILE A 62 -18.52 -18.50 9.57
C ILE A 62 -17.01 -18.60 9.62
N LEU A 63 -16.47 -18.70 10.84
CA LEU A 63 -15.11 -19.12 11.11
C LEU A 63 -15.16 -20.60 11.52
N VAL A 64 -14.36 -21.43 10.88
CA VAL A 64 -14.17 -22.84 11.22
C VAL A 64 -12.70 -23.10 11.50
N GLN A 65 -12.42 -23.96 12.49
CA GLN A 65 -11.07 -24.35 12.87
C GLN A 65 -11.01 -25.86 12.99
N TYR A 66 -10.10 -26.48 12.23
CA TYR A 66 -9.84 -27.91 12.25
C TYR A 66 -8.55 -28.17 13.03
N LEU A 67 -8.68 -28.71 14.24
CA LEU A 67 -7.58 -28.99 15.17
C LEU A 67 -7.27 -30.49 15.22
N ALA A 68 -6.04 -30.85 14.87
CA ALA A 68 -5.48 -32.17 15.10
C ALA A 68 -5.33 -32.39 16.61
N GLU A 69 -5.99 -33.42 17.14
CA GLU A 69 -5.96 -33.67 18.58
C GLU A 69 -4.58 -34.13 19.03
N ASP A 70 -3.89 -34.96 18.27
CA ASP A 70 -2.53 -35.38 18.55
C ASP A 70 -1.64 -35.31 17.31
N SER A 71 -0.35 -35.60 17.49
CA SER A 71 0.65 -35.59 16.44
C SER A 71 0.59 -36.84 15.55
N SER A 72 -0.48 -37.64 15.54
CA SER A 72 -0.62 -38.76 14.60
C SER A 72 -0.81 -38.28 13.17
N ASP A 73 -0.38 -39.11 12.22
CA ASP A 73 -0.59 -38.82 10.80
C ASP A 73 -2.07 -38.89 10.41
N ASP A 74 -2.87 -39.71 11.09
CA ASP A 74 -4.30 -39.82 10.86
C ASP A 74 -5.05 -38.52 11.22
N GLU A 75 -4.66 -37.86 12.32
CA GLU A 75 -5.23 -36.58 12.74
C GLU A 75 -4.88 -35.45 11.75
N GLU A 76 -3.61 -35.36 11.34
CA GLU A 76 -3.20 -34.37 10.34
C GLU A 76 -3.87 -34.61 8.98
N ALA A 77 -3.96 -35.88 8.55
CA ALA A 77 -4.69 -36.25 7.33
C ALA A 77 -6.17 -35.87 7.41
N ALA A 78 -6.81 -36.03 8.58
CA ALA A 78 -8.19 -35.60 8.80
C ALA A 78 -8.35 -34.07 8.70
N VAL A 79 -7.43 -33.30 9.27
CA VAL A 79 -7.39 -31.82 9.13
C VAL A 79 -7.25 -31.42 7.66
N LEU A 80 -6.30 -32.00 6.94
CA LEU A 80 -6.07 -31.74 5.51
C LEU A 80 -7.30 -32.12 4.67
N GLN A 81 -7.92 -33.27 4.93
CA GLN A 81 -9.09 -33.72 4.19
C GLN A 81 -10.32 -32.83 4.43
N ALA A 82 -10.51 -32.34 5.66
CA ALA A 82 -11.58 -31.40 5.97
C ALA A 82 -11.39 -30.05 5.25
N PHE A 83 -10.16 -29.54 5.24
CA PHE A 83 -9.84 -28.33 4.49
C PHE A 83 -9.99 -28.53 2.98
N TYR A 84 -9.56 -29.67 2.44
CA TYR A 84 -9.80 -30.04 1.04
C TYR A 84 -11.28 -29.94 0.66
N ASN A 85 -12.15 -30.53 1.48
CA ASN A 85 -13.60 -30.53 1.22
C ASN A 85 -14.18 -29.12 1.28
N LEU A 86 -13.69 -28.25 2.16
CA LEU A 86 -14.10 -26.85 2.24
C LEU A 86 -13.74 -26.08 0.97
N LEU A 87 -12.57 -26.36 0.40
CA LEU A 87 -12.03 -25.67 -0.76
C LEU A 87 -12.66 -26.09 -2.09
N ALA A 88 -13.35 -27.24 -2.15
CA ALA A 88 -13.81 -27.85 -3.40
C ALA A 88 -14.70 -26.93 -4.27
N ASP A 89 -15.49 -26.05 -3.65
CA ASP A 89 -16.40 -25.11 -4.33
C ASP A 89 -15.89 -23.65 -4.29
N ARG A 90 -14.61 -23.44 -3.98
CA ARG A 90 -14.00 -22.11 -3.90
C ARG A 90 -13.15 -21.84 -5.14
N ARG A 91 -13.01 -20.57 -5.47
CA ARG A 91 -12.17 -20.05 -6.55
C ARG A 91 -10.96 -19.32 -6.00
N TYR A 92 -11.13 -18.63 -4.87
CA TYR A 92 -10.12 -17.76 -4.27
C TYR A 92 -9.68 -18.27 -2.90
N ALA A 93 -8.38 -18.24 -2.66
CA ALA A 93 -7.78 -18.48 -1.35
C ALA A 93 -7.03 -17.21 -0.92
N VAL A 94 -7.54 -16.54 0.11
CA VAL A 94 -7.02 -15.30 0.66
C VAL A 94 -6.23 -15.61 1.93
N HIS A 95 -5.02 -15.07 2.02
CA HIS A 95 -4.14 -15.31 3.17
C HIS A 95 -3.17 -14.13 3.38
N PHE A 96 -2.54 -14.05 4.54
CA PHE A 96 -1.51 -13.06 4.81
C PHE A 96 -0.11 -13.66 4.71
N ASN A 97 0.64 -13.32 3.64
CA ASN A 97 1.98 -13.87 3.38
C ASN A 97 2.03 -15.41 3.20
N GLY A 98 0.88 -16.05 2.98
CA GLY A 98 0.76 -17.49 2.79
C GLY A 98 1.44 -18.01 1.53
N THR A 99 1.66 -17.17 0.52
CA THR A 99 2.42 -17.61 -0.66
C THR A 99 3.86 -17.98 -0.32
N SER A 100 4.42 -17.36 0.73
CA SER A 100 5.80 -17.61 1.16
C SER A 100 5.92 -18.79 2.13
N PHE A 101 4.82 -19.16 2.81
CA PHE A 101 4.85 -20.15 3.89
C PHE A 101 3.68 -21.13 3.80
N ASP A 102 2.46 -20.70 4.09
CA ASP A 102 1.28 -21.54 4.29
C ASP A 102 0.98 -22.44 3.08
N VAL A 103 0.93 -21.86 1.88
CA VAL A 103 0.60 -22.56 0.63
C VAL A 103 1.64 -23.64 0.31
N PRO A 104 2.95 -23.34 0.20
CA PRO A 104 3.94 -24.39 -0.06
C PRO A 104 4.05 -25.40 1.09
N TYR A 105 3.80 -24.99 2.34
CA TYR A 105 3.76 -25.90 3.48
C TYR A 105 2.64 -26.93 3.32
N LEU A 106 1.40 -26.47 3.05
CA LEU A 106 0.25 -27.34 2.86
C LEU A 106 0.41 -28.25 1.64
N ILE A 107 0.90 -27.74 0.50
CA ILE A 107 1.16 -28.57 -0.70
C ILE A 107 2.07 -29.76 -0.33
N HIS A 108 3.16 -29.50 0.40
CA HIS A 108 4.06 -30.56 0.83
C HIS A 108 3.39 -31.57 1.78
N ARG A 109 2.53 -31.11 2.71
CA ARG A 109 1.81 -32.02 3.61
C ARG A 109 0.75 -32.84 2.88
N TYR A 110 0.03 -32.28 1.91
CA TYR A 110 -0.87 -33.04 1.03
C TYR A 110 -0.11 -34.15 0.28
N GLU A 111 1.05 -33.83 -0.32
CA GLU A 111 1.90 -34.81 -1.00
C GLU A 111 2.38 -35.93 -0.05
N HIS A 112 2.84 -35.55 1.16
CA HIS A 112 3.29 -36.50 2.18
C HIS A 112 2.20 -37.52 2.55
N HIS A 113 0.97 -37.06 2.71
CA HIS A 113 -0.21 -37.88 3.02
C HIS A 113 -0.85 -38.54 1.80
N ARG A 114 -0.27 -38.36 0.59
CA ARG A 114 -0.80 -38.87 -0.69
C ARG A 114 -2.23 -38.40 -0.98
N LEU A 115 -2.55 -37.19 -0.54
CA LEU A 115 -3.82 -36.52 -0.79
C LEU A 115 -3.68 -35.53 -1.95
N PRO A 116 -4.72 -35.36 -2.79
CA PRO A 116 -4.70 -34.33 -3.83
C PRO A 116 -4.69 -32.93 -3.19
N SER A 117 -3.79 -32.05 -3.63
CA SER A 117 -3.79 -30.66 -3.16
C SER A 117 -4.78 -29.80 -3.95
N PRO A 118 -5.73 -29.11 -3.28
CA PRO A 118 -6.70 -28.22 -3.92
C PRO A 118 -6.13 -26.81 -4.16
N LEU A 119 -4.99 -26.49 -3.54
CA LEU A 119 -4.43 -25.14 -3.53
C LEU A 119 -3.90 -24.71 -4.90
N ALA A 120 -3.40 -25.65 -5.69
CA ALA A 120 -2.87 -25.36 -7.03
C ALA A 120 -3.94 -24.89 -8.02
N SER A 121 -5.21 -25.25 -7.81
CA SER A 121 -6.34 -24.83 -8.66
C SER A 121 -6.99 -23.51 -8.23
N LEU A 122 -6.68 -23.01 -7.03
CA LEU A 122 -7.24 -21.77 -6.48
C LEU A 122 -6.38 -20.57 -6.89
N VAL A 123 -7.05 -19.45 -7.15
CA VAL A 123 -6.37 -18.15 -7.29
C VAL A 123 -5.95 -17.69 -5.89
N GLN A 124 -4.65 -17.47 -5.70
CA GLN A 124 -4.06 -17.08 -4.42
C GLN A 124 -4.02 -15.56 -4.28
N GLU A 125 -4.71 -15.02 -3.29
CA GLU A 125 -4.75 -13.60 -2.97
C GLU A 125 -3.95 -13.32 -1.69
N ASP A 126 -2.74 -12.78 -1.88
CA ASP A 126 -1.80 -12.51 -0.79
C ASP A 126 -1.91 -11.07 -0.31
N LEU A 127 -2.61 -10.87 0.80
CA LEU A 127 -2.83 -9.53 1.35
C LEU A 127 -1.53 -8.81 1.73
N TYR A 128 -0.50 -9.55 2.12
CA TYR A 128 0.81 -8.96 2.41
C TYR A 128 1.45 -8.36 1.16
N ARG A 129 1.31 -9.01 -0.01
CA ARG A 129 1.86 -8.52 -1.27
C ARG A 129 1.12 -7.27 -1.76
N HIS A 130 -0.21 -7.27 -1.63
CA HIS A 130 -1.05 -6.11 -1.93
C HIS A 130 -0.66 -4.90 -1.08
N LEU A 131 -0.48 -5.08 0.23
CA LEU A 131 -0.02 -4.00 1.12
C LEU A 131 1.41 -3.56 0.81
N LYS A 132 2.30 -4.48 0.45
CA LYS A 132 3.71 -4.16 0.12
C LYS A 132 3.83 -3.27 -1.11
N HIS A 133 2.86 -3.26 -2.01
CA HIS A 133 2.78 -2.30 -3.11
C HIS A 133 2.76 -0.84 -2.61
N PHE A 134 2.06 -0.59 -1.51
CA PHE A 134 1.98 0.70 -0.83
C PHE A 134 3.06 0.92 0.24
N LYS A 135 4.19 0.19 0.17
CA LYS A 135 5.30 0.26 1.13
C LYS A 135 5.74 1.69 1.52
N PRO A 136 5.78 2.70 0.63
CA PRO A 136 6.11 4.07 1.01
C PRO A 136 5.25 4.64 2.15
N PHE A 137 3.97 4.26 2.21
CA PHE A 137 3.03 4.67 3.26
C PHE A 137 3.23 3.93 4.59
N PHE A 138 3.98 2.84 4.57
CA PHE A 138 4.27 1.98 5.72
C PHE A 138 5.73 2.08 6.18
N CYS A 139 6.46 3.13 5.77
CA CYS A 139 7.88 3.28 6.06
C CYS A 139 8.19 3.53 7.54
N GLN A 140 7.21 4.00 8.31
CA GLN A 140 7.34 4.26 9.75
C GLN A 140 7.19 2.99 10.59
N MET A 141 6.69 1.91 10.00
CA MET A 141 6.52 0.64 10.69
C MET A 141 7.88 -0.07 10.81
N GLY A 142 8.24 -0.51 12.02
CA GLY A 142 9.50 -1.22 12.26
C GLY A 142 9.57 -2.60 11.59
N ASN A 143 8.42 -3.21 11.29
CA ASN A 143 8.30 -4.41 10.47
C ASN A 143 6.90 -4.46 9.82
N HIS A 144 6.72 -5.37 8.86
CA HIS A 144 5.46 -5.54 8.11
C HIS A 144 4.78 -6.89 8.41
N ARG A 145 4.83 -7.34 9.66
CA ARG A 145 4.03 -8.49 10.11
C ARG A 145 2.57 -8.09 10.22
N GLN A 146 1.65 -9.07 10.22
CA GLN A 146 0.22 -8.82 10.34
C GLN A 146 -0.13 -7.99 11.58
N LYS A 147 0.39 -8.38 12.76
CA LYS A 147 0.26 -7.64 14.03
C LYS A 147 0.64 -6.15 13.90
N SER A 148 1.59 -5.80 13.03
CA SER A 148 1.98 -4.40 12.81
C SER A 148 0.93 -3.62 12.01
N PHE A 149 0.31 -4.25 11.00
CA PHE A 149 -0.80 -3.64 10.27
C PHE A 149 -2.08 -3.57 11.12
N GLU A 150 -2.32 -4.57 11.98
CA GLU A 150 -3.43 -4.58 12.93
C GLU A 150 -3.37 -3.39 13.88
N ASN A 151 -2.19 -3.10 14.43
CA ASN A 151 -1.98 -1.91 15.28
C ASN A 151 -2.24 -0.61 14.52
N LEU A 152 -1.88 -0.56 13.23
CA LEU A 152 -2.10 0.61 12.39
C LEU A 152 -3.60 0.92 12.21
N VAL A 153 -4.44 -0.12 12.11
CA VAL A 153 -5.90 0.01 12.01
C VAL A 153 -6.61 -0.09 13.37
N SER A 154 -5.86 -0.11 14.47
CA SER A 154 -6.37 -0.24 15.84
C SER A 154 -7.23 -1.49 16.07
N TYR A 155 -6.87 -2.63 15.46
CA TYR A 155 -7.55 -3.91 15.70
C TYR A 155 -7.30 -4.39 17.15
N PRO A 156 -8.35 -4.68 17.94
CA PRO A 156 -8.22 -5.04 19.35
C PRO A 156 -7.89 -6.53 19.53
N ARG A 157 -6.68 -6.94 19.14
CA ARG A 157 -6.20 -8.31 19.33
C ARG A 157 -6.21 -8.70 20.81
N LYS A 158 -6.73 -9.88 21.12
CA LYS A 158 -6.76 -10.47 22.47
C LYS A 158 -5.62 -11.45 22.69
N ASP A 159 -5.22 -12.15 21.64
CA ASP A 159 -4.06 -13.03 21.62
C ASP A 159 -2.76 -12.28 21.95
N LEU A 160 -2.03 -12.82 22.93
CA LEU A 160 -0.73 -12.31 23.36
C LEU A 160 0.41 -13.28 23.02
N LEU A 161 0.10 -14.46 22.49
CA LEU A 161 1.08 -15.50 22.23
C LEU A 161 1.81 -15.24 20.91
N SER A 162 3.03 -15.75 20.82
CA SER A 162 3.76 -15.89 19.57
C SER A 162 3.62 -17.30 19.03
N GLY A 163 3.79 -17.49 17.71
CA GLY A 163 3.77 -18.82 17.10
C GLY A 163 4.77 -19.80 17.74
N LYS A 164 5.92 -19.32 18.24
CA LYS A 164 6.89 -20.16 18.97
C LYS A 164 6.36 -20.65 20.32
N GLU A 165 5.56 -19.85 20.99
CA GLU A 165 4.92 -20.24 22.25
C GLU A 165 3.76 -21.18 21.98
N LEU A 166 3.00 -20.96 20.90
CA LEU A 166 1.90 -21.83 20.46
C LEU A 166 2.33 -23.28 20.29
N ILE A 167 3.52 -23.53 19.72
CA ILE A 167 4.07 -24.90 19.59
C ILE A 167 4.15 -25.60 20.95
N LYS A 168 4.57 -24.89 22.01
CA LYS A 168 4.65 -25.46 23.37
C LYS A 168 3.26 -25.69 23.96
N ILE A 169 2.33 -24.77 23.72
CA ILE A 169 0.94 -24.91 24.16
C ILE A 169 0.27 -26.12 23.49
N TYR A 170 0.52 -26.36 22.20
CA TYR A 170 0.04 -27.54 21.50
C TYR A 170 0.60 -28.84 22.10
N GLN A 171 1.90 -28.89 22.42
CA GLN A 171 2.51 -30.04 23.10
C GLN A 171 1.93 -30.30 24.50
N ILE A 172 1.50 -29.26 25.21
CA ILE A 172 0.78 -29.40 26.48
C ILE A 172 -0.60 -29.99 26.22
N TYR A 173 -1.34 -29.41 25.28
CA TYR A 173 -2.68 -29.86 24.90
C TYR A 173 -2.70 -31.34 24.49
N GLU A 174 -1.74 -31.80 23.68
CA GLU A 174 -1.60 -33.20 23.26
C GLU A 174 -1.48 -34.16 24.44
N LYS A 175 -0.74 -33.76 25.49
CA LYS A 175 -0.46 -34.61 26.67
C LYS A 175 -1.55 -34.56 27.72
N SER A 176 -2.07 -33.36 28.01
CA SER A 176 -2.96 -33.13 29.16
C SER A 176 -4.43 -32.96 28.78
N ARG A 177 -4.73 -32.72 27.50
CA ARG A 177 -6.09 -32.39 27.01
C ARG A 177 -6.72 -31.21 27.73
N GLU A 178 -5.88 -30.29 28.21
CA GLU A 178 -6.33 -29.14 28.99
C GLU A 178 -7.17 -28.17 28.13
N PRO A 179 -8.40 -27.83 28.55
CA PRO A 179 -9.27 -26.91 27.81
C PRO A 179 -8.64 -25.53 27.61
N ALA A 180 -7.90 -25.01 28.60
CA ALA A 180 -7.25 -23.71 28.50
C ALA A 180 -6.18 -23.66 27.40
N ALA A 181 -5.42 -24.74 27.21
CA ALA A 181 -4.45 -24.84 26.13
C ALA A 181 -5.13 -24.87 24.75
N ARG A 182 -6.23 -25.62 24.63
CA ARG A 182 -7.05 -25.67 23.42
C ARG A 182 -7.65 -24.30 23.08
N ASP A 183 -8.25 -23.64 24.06
CA ASP A 183 -8.93 -22.37 23.87
C ASP A 183 -7.92 -21.26 23.51
N ALA A 184 -6.69 -21.31 24.05
CA ALA A 184 -5.60 -20.42 23.64
C ALA A 184 -5.16 -20.63 22.19
N ILE A 185 -5.09 -21.89 21.72
CA ILE A 185 -4.78 -22.23 20.33
C ILE A 185 -5.86 -21.69 19.37
N PHE A 186 -7.13 -21.93 19.71
CA PHE A 186 -8.23 -21.40 18.90
C PHE A 186 -8.26 -19.87 18.89
N LEU A 187 -8.02 -19.22 20.04
CA LEU A 187 -8.00 -17.77 20.13
C LEU A 187 -6.92 -17.14 19.25
N HIS A 188 -5.71 -17.72 19.20
CA HIS A 188 -4.61 -17.21 18.38
C HIS A 188 -4.98 -17.15 16.91
N ASN A 189 -5.37 -18.30 16.35
CA ASN A 189 -5.74 -18.41 14.95
C ASN A 189 -7.05 -17.67 14.63
N GLU A 190 -7.99 -17.58 15.58
CA GLU A 190 -9.17 -16.73 15.44
C GLU A 190 -8.78 -15.25 15.26
N ASP A 191 -7.85 -14.75 16.09
CA ASP A 191 -7.35 -13.38 16.00
C ASP A 191 -6.50 -13.14 14.75
N ASP A 192 -5.75 -14.13 14.25
CA ASP A 192 -5.04 -14.00 12.97
C ASP A 192 -6.03 -13.89 11.80
N LEU A 193 -7.09 -14.69 11.76
CA LEU A 193 -8.10 -14.60 10.70
C LEU A 193 -8.90 -13.30 10.76
N LYS A 194 -9.39 -12.91 11.95
CA LYS A 194 -10.15 -11.67 12.13
C LYS A 194 -9.26 -10.44 11.94
N GLY A 195 -8.02 -10.51 12.41
CA GLY A 195 -6.99 -9.52 12.18
C GLY A 195 -6.76 -9.28 10.70
N MET A 196 -6.64 -10.35 9.90
CA MET A 196 -6.51 -10.25 8.45
C MET A 196 -7.72 -9.51 7.81
N LEU A 197 -8.95 -9.83 8.21
CA LEU A 197 -10.14 -9.12 7.72
C LEU A 197 -10.14 -7.63 8.09
N SER A 198 -9.62 -7.28 9.26
CA SER A 198 -9.52 -5.88 9.70
C SER A 198 -8.61 -5.03 8.81
N LEU A 199 -7.71 -5.65 8.04
CA LEU A 199 -6.79 -4.97 7.14
C LEU A 199 -7.40 -4.63 5.78
N LEU A 200 -8.51 -5.26 5.39
CA LEU A 200 -9.15 -5.06 4.08
C LEU A 200 -9.44 -3.59 3.73
N PRO A 201 -9.86 -2.71 4.67
CA PRO A 201 -10.09 -1.31 4.34
C PRO A 201 -8.82 -0.52 4.01
N LEU A 202 -7.61 -1.05 4.25
CA LEU A 202 -6.36 -0.44 3.73
C LEU A 202 -6.28 -0.50 2.20
N SER A 203 -7.08 -1.35 1.54
CA SER A 203 -7.22 -1.38 0.08
C SER A 203 -7.62 -0.06 -0.55
N ARG A 204 -8.26 0.82 0.24
CA ARG A 204 -8.66 2.17 -0.15
C ARG A 204 -7.49 3.07 -0.54
N LEU A 205 -6.24 2.66 -0.26
CA LEU A 205 -5.04 3.30 -0.79
C LEU A 205 -4.98 3.29 -2.34
N SER A 206 -5.66 2.37 -3.01
CA SER A 206 -5.79 2.34 -4.48
C SER A 206 -6.46 3.59 -5.07
N GLN A 207 -7.24 4.34 -4.27
CA GLN A 207 -7.83 5.61 -4.68
C GLN A 207 -6.75 6.62 -5.10
N LEU A 208 -5.54 6.50 -4.54
CA LEU A 208 -4.40 7.34 -4.89
C LEU A 208 -3.86 7.03 -6.29
N GLU A 209 -3.94 5.78 -6.72
CA GLU A 209 -3.48 5.33 -8.04
C GLU A 209 -4.47 5.68 -9.14
N THR A 210 -5.75 5.45 -8.86
CA THR A 210 -6.86 5.76 -9.78
C THR A 210 -7.09 7.27 -9.93
N GLY A 211 -6.53 8.10 -9.04
CA GLY A 211 -6.75 9.53 -9.05
C GLY A 211 -8.12 9.92 -8.48
N ALA A 212 -8.74 9.05 -7.68
CA ALA A 212 -10.06 9.24 -7.09
C ALA A 212 -9.99 10.19 -5.88
N TYR A 213 -9.69 11.46 -6.14
CA TYR A 213 -9.66 12.52 -5.14
C TYR A 213 -9.93 13.88 -5.78
N GLN A 214 -10.42 14.83 -4.98
CA GLN A 214 -10.79 16.16 -5.42
C GLN A 214 -10.02 17.24 -4.66
N PHE A 215 -9.82 18.39 -5.30
CA PHE A 215 -9.24 19.55 -4.65
C PHE A 215 -10.16 20.04 -3.52
N LYS A 216 -9.60 20.32 -2.35
CA LYS A 216 -10.35 20.83 -1.20
C LYS A 216 -9.90 22.23 -0.78
N ALA A 217 -8.61 22.39 -0.52
CA ALA A 217 -8.06 23.64 -0.04
C ALA A 217 -6.57 23.76 -0.35
N MET A 218 -6.07 25.00 -0.39
CA MET A 218 -4.66 25.33 -0.56
C MET A 218 -4.35 26.54 0.31
N GLU A 219 -3.38 26.39 1.21
CA GLU A 219 -3.07 27.38 2.24
C GLU A 219 -1.55 27.60 2.30
N GLU A 220 -1.11 28.84 2.50
CA GLU A 220 0.27 29.12 2.85
C GLU A 220 0.43 29.09 4.37
N VAL A 221 1.43 28.34 4.82
CA VAL A 221 1.76 28.17 6.23
C VAL A 221 3.13 28.78 6.48
N GLU A 222 3.21 29.65 7.48
CA GLU A 222 4.45 30.23 7.96
C GLU A 222 4.98 29.43 9.13
N GLU A 223 6.26 29.05 9.07
CA GLU A 223 6.93 28.35 10.16
C GLU A 223 8.27 28.98 10.45
N THR A 224 8.52 29.23 11.73
CA THR A 224 9.80 29.72 12.21
C THR A 224 10.68 28.52 12.57
N ASP A 225 11.82 28.38 11.91
CA ASP A 225 12.78 27.35 12.29
C ASP A 225 13.46 27.63 13.64
N TYR A 226 14.20 26.66 14.18
CA TYR A 226 14.89 26.81 15.46
C TYR A 226 15.89 27.98 15.50
N GLN A 227 16.28 28.54 14.35
CA GLN A 227 17.18 29.67 14.23
C GLN A 227 16.44 31.01 14.11
N GLY A 228 15.11 31.00 14.16
CA GLY A 228 14.29 32.21 14.03
C GLY A 228 14.00 32.60 12.57
N THR A 229 14.38 31.78 11.59
CA THR A 229 14.13 32.08 10.17
C THR A 229 12.71 31.68 9.81
N VAL A 230 11.92 32.64 9.33
CA VAL A 230 10.57 32.39 8.82
C VAL A 230 10.67 31.71 7.46
N ARG A 231 10.01 30.56 7.32
CA ARG A 231 9.89 29.81 6.07
C ARG A 231 8.43 29.71 5.69
N HIS A 232 8.14 29.96 4.42
CA HIS A 232 6.81 29.78 3.86
C HIS A 232 6.70 28.39 3.25
N SER A 233 5.60 27.70 3.51
CA SER A 233 5.27 26.39 2.95
C SER A 233 3.86 26.41 2.38
N LEU A 234 3.61 25.63 1.33
CA LEU A 234 2.28 25.33 0.85
C LEU A 234 1.73 24.11 1.58
N LEU A 235 0.50 24.19 2.06
CA LEU A 235 -0.32 23.06 2.49
C LEU A 235 -1.46 22.86 1.48
N LEU A 236 -1.37 21.80 0.68
CA LEU A 236 -2.41 21.38 -0.24
C LEU A 236 -3.24 20.25 0.38
N THR A 237 -4.55 20.42 0.40
CA THR A 237 -5.50 19.42 0.91
C THR A 237 -6.38 18.90 -0.22
N LEU A 238 -6.42 17.57 -0.36
CA LEU A 238 -7.31 16.84 -1.24
C LEU A 238 -8.27 15.96 -0.42
N GLN A 239 -9.40 15.64 -1.03
CA GLN A 239 -10.50 14.86 -0.45
C GLN A 239 -10.70 13.57 -1.25
N MET A 240 -10.57 12.42 -0.60
CA MET A 240 -10.93 11.11 -1.14
C MET A 240 -12.40 10.79 -0.85
N PRO A 241 -13.05 9.93 -1.65
CA PRO A 241 -14.42 9.50 -1.40
C PRO A 241 -14.53 8.49 -0.25
N GLN A 242 -13.50 7.67 0.00
CA GLN A 242 -13.47 6.72 1.12
C GLN A 242 -12.30 6.98 2.07
N GLU A 243 -12.58 6.92 3.37
CA GLU A 243 -11.56 7.10 4.41
C GLU A 243 -10.64 5.89 4.55
N ILE A 244 -9.37 6.14 4.86
CA ILE A 244 -8.39 5.12 5.22
C ILE A 244 -8.39 4.96 6.75
N PRO A 245 -8.47 3.73 7.29
CA PRO A 245 -8.59 3.46 8.73
C PRO A 245 -7.26 3.64 9.49
N ALA A 246 -6.38 4.50 9.00
CA ALA A 246 -5.04 4.70 9.52
C ALA A 246 -4.55 6.11 9.21
N GLN A 247 -3.74 6.67 10.11
CA GLN A 247 -2.97 7.86 9.81
C GLN A 247 -1.63 7.47 9.22
N LEU A 248 -1.37 7.89 7.99
CA LEU A 248 -0.15 7.54 7.25
C LEU A 248 0.63 8.81 6.96
N SER A 249 1.95 8.75 7.04
CA SER A 249 2.81 9.88 6.69
C SER A 249 4.06 9.41 5.96
N VAL A 250 4.34 10.10 4.86
CA VAL A 250 5.43 9.81 3.94
C VAL A 250 6.35 11.03 3.87
N PRO A 251 7.63 10.90 4.26
CA PRO A 251 8.58 11.97 4.05
C PRO A 251 8.84 12.15 2.55
N LEU A 252 8.82 13.41 2.09
CA LEU A 252 9.19 13.77 0.73
C LEU A 252 10.62 14.35 0.73
N ALA A 253 11.23 14.48 -0.45
CA ALA A 253 12.50 15.18 -0.57
C ALA A 253 12.42 16.63 -0.04
N GLN A 254 11.27 17.27 -0.24
CA GLN A 254 10.96 18.59 0.31
C GLN A 254 9.55 18.57 0.93
N GLY A 255 9.49 18.45 2.26
CA GLY A 255 8.24 18.42 3.02
C GLY A 255 7.71 17.00 3.29
N TYR A 256 6.39 16.84 3.37
CA TYR A 256 5.76 15.56 3.67
C TYR A 256 4.38 15.41 3.02
N LEU A 257 3.95 14.16 2.88
CA LEU A 257 2.58 13.78 2.55
C LEU A 257 1.96 13.09 3.76
N MET A 258 0.75 13.44 4.12
CA MET A 258 -0.01 12.83 5.20
C MET A 258 -1.40 12.41 4.72
N ILE A 259 -1.84 11.24 5.14
CA ILE A 259 -3.21 10.76 4.95
C ILE A 259 -3.83 10.66 6.33
N GLN A 260 -5.00 11.28 6.50
CA GLN A 260 -5.77 11.21 7.73
C GLN A 260 -7.24 11.12 7.37
N LYS A 261 -7.87 9.98 7.70
CA LYS A 261 -9.24 9.64 7.26
C LYS A 261 -9.33 9.69 5.74
N ASP A 262 -10.15 10.58 5.22
CA ASP A 262 -10.47 10.84 3.83
C ASP A 262 -9.65 12.01 3.23
N LEU A 263 -8.70 12.56 3.98
CA LEU A 263 -7.89 13.70 3.54
C LEU A 263 -6.47 13.31 3.18
N ILE A 264 -5.99 13.84 2.06
CA ILE A 264 -4.57 13.84 1.67
C ILE A 264 -4.05 15.26 1.88
N LYS A 265 -3.02 15.40 2.70
CA LYS A 265 -2.34 16.67 2.98
C LYS A 265 -0.92 16.61 2.46
N ILE A 266 -0.58 17.49 1.52
CA ILE A 266 0.76 17.60 0.96
C ILE A 266 1.32 18.94 1.43
N LYS A 267 2.41 18.88 2.19
CA LYS A 267 3.12 20.06 2.62
C LYS A 267 4.48 20.14 1.93
N THR A 268 4.78 21.27 1.31
CA THR A 268 6.06 21.53 0.63
C THR A 268 6.56 22.94 0.96
N PRO A 269 7.88 23.14 1.14
CA PRO A 269 8.41 24.49 1.23
C PRO A 269 8.22 25.27 -0.08
N ILE A 270 8.09 26.59 0.04
CA ILE A 270 8.07 27.52 -1.09
C ILE A 270 9.50 28.05 -1.27
N PHE A 271 10.03 27.88 -2.48
CA PHE A 271 11.35 28.38 -2.85
C PHE A 271 11.22 29.73 -3.56
N GLU A 272 11.98 30.73 -3.13
CA GLU A 272 12.06 32.03 -3.79
C GLU A 272 13.43 32.21 -4.45
N GLY A 273 13.43 32.57 -5.73
CA GLY A 273 14.67 32.73 -6.46
C GLY A 273 14.46 32.91 -7.95
N THR A 274 15.51 32.62 -8.72
CA THR A 274 15.47 32.68 -10.19
C THR A 274 15.81 31.31 -10.76
N LEU A 275 14.91 30.76 -11.56
CA LEU A 275 15.07 29.47 -12.26
C LEU A 275 14.95 29.67 -13.77
N LYS A 276 15.37 28.66 -14.54
CA LYS A 276 15.31 28.66 -16.00
C LYS A 276 14.14 27.82 -16.48
N TYR A 277 13.28 28.39 -17.33
CA TYR A 277 12.30 27.62 -18.09
C TYR A 277 12.89 27.29 -19.46
N PHE A 278 13.10 26.01 -19.72
CA PHE A 278 13.69 25.53 -20.98
C PHE A 278 12.58 25.23 -22.00
N TYR A 279 12.62 25.89 -23.15
CA TYR A 279 11.64 25.67 -24.20
C TYR A 279 11.90 24.30 -24.88
N PRO A 280 10.89 23.42 -25.02
CA PRO A 280 11.07 22.13 -25.67
C PRO A 280 11.48 22.25 -27.16
N ASP A 281 10.92 23.22 -27.87
CA ASP A 281 11.18 23.46 -29.29
C ASP A 281 12.37 24.41 -29.51
N TYR A 282 13.56 24.01 -29.05
CA TYR A 282 14.76 24.84 -29.16
C TYR A 282 15.16 25.18 -30.60
N LYS A 283 14.70 24.39 -31.58
CA LYS A 283 15.04 24.58 -33.00
C LYS A 283 14.47 25.88 -33.56
N ASN A 284 13.42 26.43 -32.96
CA ASN A 284 12.77 27.67 -33.39
C ASN A 284 13.19 28.91 -32.59
N TYR A 285 14.30 28.81 -31.84
CA TYR A 285 14.83 29.90 -31.03
C TYR A 285 16.26 30.27 -31.42
N TYR A 286 16.59 31.54 -31.20
CA TYR A 286 17.95 32.05 -31.11
C TYR A 286 18.30 32.27 -29.64
N TYR A 287 19.55 32.01 -29.26
CA TYR A 287 20.11 32.38 -27.98
C TYR A 287 20.88 33.69 -28.12
N LEU A 288 20.66 34.62 -27.18
CA LEU A 288 21.30 35.92 -27.12
C LEU A 288 22.34 35.89 -25.98
N PRO A 289 23.66 35.80 -26.26
CA PRO A 289 24.67 35.58 -25.21
C PRO A 289 24.85 36.75 -24.24
N TYR A 290 24.59 37.99 -24.68
CA TYR A 290 24.74 39.17 -23.82
C TYR A 290 23.58 39.33 -22.85
N GLU A 291 22.38 39.02 -23.30
CA GLU A 291 21.14 39.07 -22.53
C GLU A 291 20.90 37.78 -21.71
N ASP A 292 21.61 36.70 -22.06
CA ASP A 292 21.48 35.36 -21.46
C ASP A 292 20.04 34.81 -21.48
N GLU A 293 19.41 34.93 -22.65
CA GLU A 293 18.02 34.52 -22.89
C GLU A 293 17.81 33.99 -24.31
N ALA A 294 16.84 33.10 -24.48
CA ALA A 294 16.38 32.59 -25.77
C ALA A 294 15.14 33.33 -26.29
N VAL A 295 15.20 33.75 -27.55
CA VAL A 295 14.11 34.45 -28.26
C VAL A 295 13.65 33.64 -29.47
N HIS A 296 12.34 33.57 -29.68
CA HIS A 296 11.78 32.88 -30.85
C HIS A 296 12.23 33.57 -32.14
N LYS A 297 12.46 32.80 -33.22
CA LYS A 297 12.96 33.31 -34.51
C LYS A 297 12.16 34.48 -35.07
N SER A 298 10.84 34.52 -34.86
CA SER A 298 9.98 35.60 -35.33
C SER A 298 10.31 36.96 -34.69
N VAL A 299 10.83 36.96 -33.45
CA VAL A 299 11.26 38.17 -32.73
C VAL A 299 12.75 38.39 -32.94
N GLY A 300 13.54 37.31 -32.87
CA GLY A 300 14.99 37.37 -33.03
C GLY A 300 15.46 37.81 -34.42
N ILE A 301 14.58 37.82 -35.44
CA ILE A 301 14.91 38.30 -36.79
C ILE A 301 15.37 39.76 -36.80
N TYR A 302 14.83 40.58 -35.88
CA TYR A 302 15.15 42.01 -35.74
C TYR A 302 16.45 42.27 -34.95
N THR A 303 17.06 41.23 -34.39
CA THR A 303 18.34 41.31 -33.68
C THR A 303 19.51 41.11 -34.66
N ASP A 304 20.58 41.88 -34.49
CA ASP A 304 21.81 41.78 -35.30
C ASP A 304 22.32 40.33 -35.36
N PRO A 305 22.60 39.77 -36.56
CA PRO A 305 23.14 38.43 -36.73
C PRO A 305 24.40 38.11 -35.89
N SER A 306 25.24 39.11 -35.63
CA SER A 306 26.45 38.96 -34.81
C SER A 306 26.17 38.77 -33.32
N ARG A 307 24.96 39.16 -32.86
CA ARG A 307 24.53 39.11 -31.45
C ARG A 307 23.64 37.92 -31.12
N ARG A 308 23.32 37.08 -32.10
CA ARG A 308 22.43 35.92 -31.93
C ARG A 308 23.10 34.63 -32.39
N GLN A 309 22.89 33.56 -31.63
CA GLN A 309 23.36 32.22 -31.95
C GLN A 309 22.16 31.27 -32.08
N LYS A 310 22.29 30.16 -32.81
CA LYS A 310 21.23 29.13 -32.80
C LYS A 310 21.12 28.56 -31.39
N ALA A 311 19.90 28.50 -30.84
CA ALA A 311 19.71 27.94 -29.52
C ALA A 311 19.98 26.42 -29.53
N SER A 312 20.62 25.93 -28.47
CA SER A 312 20.74 24.52 -28.15
C SER A 312 19.72 24.18 -27.07
N ALA A 313 19.47 22.89 -26.82
CA ALA A 313 18.55 22.53 -25.73
C ALA A 313 18.99 23.09 -24.36
N ALA A 314 20.31 23.21 -24.13
CA ALA A 314 20.86 23.78 -22.89
C ALA A 314 20.85 25.31 -22.82
N THR A 315 20.77 26.00 -23.96
CA THR A 315 20.76 27.47 -24.01
C THR A 315 19.39 28.04 -24.39
N CYS A 316 18.43 27.18 -24.71
CA CYS A 316 17.07 27.60 -25.06
C CYS A 316 16.19 27.77 -23.83
N TYR A 317 16.45 28.81 -23.05
CA TYR A 317 15.68 29.12 -21.85
C TYR A 317 15.37 30.60 -21.69
N ARG A 318 14.43 30.90 -20.78
CA ARG A 318 14.30 32.21 -20.14
C ARG A 318 14.48 32.08 -18.64
N LYS A 319 14.98 33.14 -18.00
CA LYS A 319 15.04 33.24 -16.53
C LYS A 319 13.70 33.71 -16.00
N ILE A 320 13.19 33.04 -14.97
CA ILE A 320 11.96 33.35 -14.27
C ILE A 320 12.34 33.59 -12.81
N SER A 321 12.13 34.80 -12.33
CA SER A 321 12.26 35.15 -10.92
C SER A 321 10.89 35.11 -10.26
N GLY A 322 10.80 34.47 -9.09
CA GLY A 322 9.53 34.33 -8.38
C GLY A 322 9.57 33.23 -7.32
N ARG A 323 8.37 32.73 -6.99
CA ARG A 323 8.16 31.66 -6.02
C ARG A 323 7.88 30.36 -6.75
N PHE A 324 8.37 29.25 -6.21
CA PHE A 324 8.29 27.94 -6.84
C PHE A 324 8.06 26.84 -5.82
N LEU A 325 7.51 25.72 -6.28
CA LEU A 325 7.36 24.50 -5.50
C LEU A 325 8.17 23.40 -6.15
N PHE A 326 8.78 22.54 -5.33
CA PHE A 326 9.46 21.36 -5.83
C PHE A 326 8.47 20.42 -6.53
N ALA A 327 8.73 20.06 -7.78
CA ALA A 327 7.79 19.36 -8.65
C ALA A 327 8.30 17.96 -9.04
N PRO A 328 8.30 16.98 -8.10
CA PRO A 328 8.67 15.61 -8.40
C PRO A 328 7.61 14.93 -9.28
N GLY A 329 8.02 13.91 -10.03
CA GLY A 329 7.11 13.13 -10.89
C GLY A 329 6.68 13.84 -12.18
N ASN A 330 7.28 14.98 -12.51
CA ASN A 330 6.99 15.77 -13.72
C ASN A 330 5.49 16.03 -13.91
N PRO A 331 4.85 16.77 -12.99
CA PRO A 331 3.43 17.11 -13.13
C PRO A 331 3.17 17.82 -14.46
N ALA A 332 1.91 17.77 -14.93
CA ALA A 332 1.47 18.44 -16.15
C ALA A 332 1.36 19.97 -15.96
N LEU A 333 2.47 20.60 -15.57
CA LEU A 333 2.62 22.00 -15.24
C LEU A 333 3.92 22.53 -15.87
N PRO A 334 4.08 23.85 -16.04
CA PRO A 334 5.35 24.43 -16.46
C PRO A 334 6.47 24.09 -15.48
N LEU A 335 7.53 23.44 -15.98
CA LEU A 335 8.68 23.06 -15.16
C LEU A 335 9.88 24.00 -15.40
N CYS A 336 10.45 24.49 -14.30
CA CYS A 336 11.66 25.29 -14.25
C CYS A 336 12.77 24.48 -13.56
N ARG A 337 14.02 24.73 -13.96
CA ARG A 337 15.20 24.06 -13.38
C ARG A 337 16.30 25.08 -13.14
N GLN A 338 17.24 24.77 -12.24
CA GLN A 338 18.44 25.60 -12.08
C GLN A 338 19.31 25.54 -13.34
N GLU A 339 19.51 24.34 -13.88
CA GLU A 339 20.30 24.08 -15.09
C GLU A 339 19.63 23.01 -15.96
N TYR A 340 20.00 22.94 -17.23
CA TYR A 340 19.35 22.04 -18.22
C TYR A 340 19.37 20.56 -17.81
N LYS A 341 20.46 20.11 -17.19
CA LYS A 341 20.65 18.72 -16.73
C LYS A 341 20.32 18.51 -15.26
N ALA A 342 19.82 19.53 -14.55
CA ALA A 342 19.45 19.36 -13.14
C ALA A 342 18.32 18.33 -13.03
N GLN A 343 18.44 17.39 -12.09
CA GLN A 343 17.40 16.37 -11.87
C GLN A 343 16.15 16.99 -11.23
N GLU A 344 16.35 17.93 -10.33
CA GLU A 344 15.28 18.65 -9.65
C GLU A 344 14.55 19.60 -10.61
N ALA A 345 13.23 19.55 -10.56
CA ALA A 345 12.35 20.45 -11.28
C ALA A 345 11.44 21.15 -10.28
N PHE A 346 11.03 22.36 -10.64
CA PHE A 346 10.14 23.18 -9.84
C PHE A 346 9.02 23.73 -10.72
N THR A 347 7.83 23.90 -10.15
CA THR A 347 6.72 24.59 -10.82
C THR A 347 6.55 25.99 -10.26
N PRO A 348 6.26 27.02 -11.08
CA PRO A 348 5.90 28.34 -10.58
C PRO A 348 4.70 28.29 -9.62
N TYR A 349 4.73 29.17 -8.62
CA TYR A 349 3.68 29.35 -7.63
C TYR A 349 3.47 30.86 -7.33
N PRO A 350 2.25 31.35 -7.09
CA PRO A 350 0.95 30.65 -7.08
C PRO A 350 0.57 29.99 -8.41
N PHE A 351 -0.27 28.96 -8.36
CA PHE A 351 -0.77 28.33 -9.59
C PHE A 351 -1.63 29.31 -10.38
N GLN A 352 -1.49 29.30 -11.70
CA GLN A 352 -2.35 30.08 -12.59
C GLN A 352 -3.75 29.47 -12.65
N GLU A 353 -4.73 30.24 -13.09
CA GLU A 353 -6.09 29.72 -13.30
C GLU A 353 -6.11 28.67 -14.43
N PRO A 354 -6.88 27.58 -14.29
CA PRO A 354 -7.77 27.32 -13.17
C PRO A 354 -7.03 26.61 -11.99
N VAL A 355 -7.09 27.22 -10.80
CA VAL A 355 -6.28 26.81 -9.63
C VAL A 355 -6.54 25.35 -9.20
N PRO A 356 -7.79 24.86 -9.10
CA PRO A 356 -8.06 23.48 -8.67
C PRO A 356 -7.41 22.42 -9.58
N GLU A 357 -7.48 22.58 -10.89
CA GLU A 357 -6.92 21.63 -11.86
C GLU A 357 -5.39 21.62 -11.80
N ASN A 358 -4.76 22.80 -11.68
CA ASN A 358 -3.31 22.90 -11.57
C ASN A 358 -2.81 22.34 -10.23
N ALA A 359 -3.54 22.56 -9.14
CA ALA A 359 -3.23 21.96 -7.84
C ALA A 359 -3.38 20.42 -7.87
N LEU A 360 -4.40 19.90 -8.57
CA LEU A 360 -4.57 18.45 -8.77
C LEU A 360 -3.45 17.86 -9.64
N ALA A 361 -3.05 18.55 -10.71
CA ALA A 361 -1.92 18.14 -11.55
C ALA A 361 -0.61 18.08 -10.74
N TYR A 362 -0.38 19.07 -9.88
CA TYR A 362 0.75 19.10 -8.94
C TYR A 362 0.72 17.91 -7.97
N ALA A 363 -0.41 17.69 -7.29
CA ALA A 363 -0.57 16.58 -6.35
C ALA A 363 -0.38 15.22 -7.01
N LYS A 364 -0.89 15.05 -8.24
CA LYS A 364 -0.74 13.82 -9.01
C LYS A 364 0.73 13.51 -9.29
N GLY A 365 1.55 14.50 -9.65
CA GLY A 365 2.99 14.30 -9.82
C GLY A 365 3.69 13.81 -8.54
N ILE A 366 3.35 14.42 -7.39
CA ILE A 366 3.88 14.00 -6.08
C ILE A 366 3.46 12.57 -5.75
N LEU A 367 2.17 12.26 -5.84
CA LEU A 367 1.64 10.92 -5.55
C LEU A 367 2.26 9.86 -6.46
N GLN A 368 2.41 10.15 -7.76
CA GLN A 368 3.09 9.25 -8.70
C GLN A 368 4.54 8.98 -8.30
N LYS A 369 5.29 10.00 -7.86
CA LYS A 369 6.67 9.82 -7.37
C LYS A 369 6.71 9.01 -6.08
N VAL A 370 5.77 9.22 -5.17
CA VAL A 370 5.67 8.46 -3.91
C VAL A 370 5.42 6.98 -4.20
N MET A 371 4.47 6.67 -5.08
CA MET A 371 4.11 5.30 -5.44
C MET A 371 5.19 4.62 -6.30
N ASN A 372 5.90 5.39 -7.14
CA ASN A 372 6.98 4.90 -7.98
C ASN A 372 8.30 5.64 -7.70
N PRO A 373 9.02 5.37 -6.59
CA PRO A 373 10.24 6.10 -6.25
C PRO A 373 11.37 6.02 -7.31
N LYS A 374 11.36 4.95 -8.10
CA LYS A 374 12.34 4.66 -9.16
C LYS A 374 12.01 5.34 -10.51
N ALA A 375 10.79 5.85 -10.69
CA ALA A 375 10.39 6.66 -11.84
C ALA A 375 10.73 8.12 -11.57
#